data_AF-A0A178UL70-F1
#
_entry.id   AF-A0A178UL70-F1
#
_cell.length_a   1.000
_cell.length_b   1.000
_cell.length_c   1.000
_cell.angle_alpha   90.00
_cell.angle_beta   90.00
_cell.angle_gamma   90.00
#
_symmetry.space_group_name_H-M   'P 1'
#
loop_
_entity.id
_entity.type
_entity.pdbx_description
1 polymer ?
#
loop_
_entity_poly.entity_id
_entity_poly.type
_entity_poly.pdbx_seq_one_letter_code
_entity_poly.pdbx_strand_id
1 'polypeptide(L)'
;MESSSSLKGSALGKLVVTSGLLHSSWSKILEIHNPPYSNQDPGLQVSKKKKDSGLEFQIHREEKFTLVVFSAPPICRSSSSDSTLLHVKDKENPFPFLCSENNPSFSLHTPAFNLFTSASTSLTYLKSEVI
;
A
#
# COMPACT_ATOMS: atom_id res chain seq x y z
N MET A 1 24.72 9.09 29.14
CA MET A 1 23.58 8.23 29.51
C MET A 1 22.54 8.37 28.41
N GLU A 2 22.15 7.29 27.75
CA GLU A 2 21.07 7.36 26.77
C GLU A 2 19.72 7.62 27.46
N SER A 3 18.86 8.40 26.84
CA SER A 3 17.51 8.63 27.36
C SER A 3 16.68 7.35 27.26
N SER A 4 15.71 7.19 28.16
CA SER A 4 14.78 6.06 28.14
C SER A 4 14.10 5.89 26.76
N SER A 5 13.71 7.00 26.12
CA SER A 5 13.11 6.99 24.79
C SER A 5 14.06 6.47 23.70
N SER A 6 15.35 6.82 23.76
CA SER A 6 16.38 6.30 22.84
C SER A 6 16.50 4.78 22.93
N LEU A 7 16.56 4.25 24.15
CA LEU A 7 16.66 2.81 24.40
C LEU A 7 15.42 2.06 23.90
N LYS A 8 14.22 2.64 24.07
CA LYS A 8 12.97 2.05 23.54
C LYS A 8 12.98 2.01 22.01
N GLY A 9 13.41 3.09 21.35
CA GLY A 9 13.53 3.13 19.89
C GLY A 9 14.53 2.10 19.36
N SER A 10 15.70 1.99 19.99
CA SER A 10 16.73 1.01 19.62
C SER A 10 16.24 -0.43 19.79
N ALA A 11 15.61 -0.75 20.92
CA ALA A 11 15.07 -2.08 21.16
C ALA A 11 13.97 -2.46 20.15
N LEU A 12 13.02 -1.56 19.89
CA LEU A 12 11.96 -1.78 18.91
C LEU A 12 12.51 -1.92 17.48
N GLY A 13 13.46 -1.08 17.09
CA GLY A 13 14.12 -1.16 15.80
C GLY A 13 14.81 -2.51 15.59
N LYS A 14 15.58 -2.98 16.60
CA LYS A 14 16.20 -4.31 16.55
C LYS A 14 15.17 -5.42 16.44
N LEU A 15 14.10 -5.37 17.23
CA LEU A 15 13.01 -6.35 17.16
C LEU A 15 12.44 -6.47 15.74
N VAL A 16 12.10 -5.34 15.11
CA VAL A 16 11.54 -5.30 13.74
C VAL A 16 12.55 -5.84 12.72
N VAL A 17 13.84 -5.46 12.81
CA VAL A 17 14.88 -5.97 11.91
C VAL A 17 15.05 -7.49 12.06
N THR A 18 15.10 -8.00 13.28
CA THR A 18 15.28 -9.44 13.55
C THR A 18 14.03 -10.28 13.28
N SER A 19 12.86 -9.67 13.16
CA SER A 19 11.59 -10.39 12.93
C SER A 19 11.50 -11.04 11.53
N GLY A 20 12.33 -10.61 10.59
CA GLY A 20 12.26 -11.03 9.19
C GLY A 20 11.17 -10.33 8.36
N LEU A 21 10.25 -9.58 9.00
CA LEU A 21 9.13 -8.91 8.34
C LEU A 21 9.57 -7.91 7.25
N LEU A 22 10.63 -7.14 7.52
CA LEU A 22 11.18 -6.20 6.54
C LEU A 22 11.74 -6.92 5.31
N HIS A 23 12.49 -8.00 5.54
CA HIS A 23 13.10 -8.77 4.47
C HIS A 23 12.05 -9.45 3.60
N SER A 24 11.08 -10.15 4.21
CA SER A 24 10.00 -10.82 3.47
C SER A 24 9.12 -9.84 2.71
N SER A 25 8.83 -8.66 3.29
CA SER A 25 8.04 -7.64 2.60
C SER A 25 8.79 -7.05 1.41
N TRP A 26 10.07 -6.72 1.59
CA TRP A 26 10.86 -6.12 0.52
C TRP A 26 11.15 -7.10 -0.63
N SER A 27 11.34 -8.39 -0.34
CA SER A 27 11.53 -9.38 -1.41
C SER A 27 10.30 -9.48 -2.33
N LYS A 28 9.08 -9.44 -1.76
CA LYS A 28 7.84 -9.44 -2.55
C LYS A 28 7.60 -8.13 -3.32
N ILE A 29 8.05 -6.99 -2.77
CA ILE A 29 8.08 -5.71 -3.50
C ILE A 29 8.99 -5.78 -4.74
N LEU A 30 10.12 -6.50 -4.67
CA LEU A 30 10.98 -6.68 -5.84
C LEU A 30 10.32 -7.57 -6.91
N GLU A 31 9.61 -8.63 -6.49
CA GLU A 31 8.91 -9.57 -7.39
C GLU A 31 7.84 -8.87 -8.26
N ILE A 32 7.03 -7.96 -7.70
CA ILE A 32 5.98 -7.26 -8.46
C ILE A 32 6.56 -6.28 -9.50
N HIS A 33 7.75 -5.71 -9.26
CA HIS A 33 8.37 -4.76 -10.19
C HIS A 33 9.22 -5.43 -11.26
N ASN A 34 9.84 -6.57 -10.93
CA ASN A 34 10.74 -7.32 -11.79
C ASN A 34 10.37 -8.81 -11.73
N PRO A 35 9.31 -9.24 -12.42
CA PRO A 35 8.91 -10.64 -12.39
C PRO A 35 10.07 -11.50 -12.90
N PRO A 36 10.42 -12.60 -12.21
CA PRO A 36 11.49 -13.47 -12.65
C PRO A 36 11.18 -13.98 -14.07
N TYR A 37 12.18 -13.89 -14.96
CA TYR A 37 12.10 -14.50 -16.29
C TYR A 37 12.11 -16.02 -16.14
N SER A 38 10.97 -16.65 -15.85
CA SER A 38 10.84 -18.11 -15.92
C SER A 38 9.41 -18.54 -16.19
N ASN A 39 9.20 -18.94 -17.45
CA ASN A 39 8.48 -20.13 -17.91
C ASN A 39 7.13 -20.49 -17.25
N GLN A 40 6.07 -20.22 -18.02
CA GLN A 40 4.91 -21.10 -18.22
C GLN A 40 4.36 -21.81 -16.97
N ASP A 41 3.63 -21.06 -16.15
CA ASP A 41 2.58 -21.64 -15.33
C ASP A 41 1.22 -21.12 -15.86
N PRO A 42 0.35 -21.98 -16.46
CA PRO A 42 -0.88 -21.53 -17.13
C PRO A 42 -1.90 -20.86 -16.20
N GLY A 43 -1.74 -20.99 -14.87
CA GLY A 43 -2.65 -20.45 -13.85
C GLY A 43 -2.35 -19.02 -13.41
N LEU A 44 -1.17 -18.48 -13.70
CA LEU A 44 -0.76 -17.14 -13.27
C LEU A 44 -0.48 -16.27 -14.50
N GLN A 45 -1.55 -15.87 -15.19
CA GLN A 45 -1.46 -14.95 -16.32
C GLN A 45 -1.04 -13.56 -15.84
N VAL A 46 0.26 -13.36 -15.61
CA VAL A 46 0.86 -12.02 -15.69
C VAL A 46 0.90 -11.67 -17.17
N SER A 47 -0.21 -11.14 -17.66
CA SER A 47 -0.25 -10.53 -18.98
C SER A 47 0.88 -9.52 -19.06
N LYS A 48 1.86 -9.75 -19.94
CA LYS A 48 2.68 -8.69 -20.55
C LYS A 48 1.78 -7.79 -21.40
N LYS A 49 0.73 -7.22 -20.82
CA LYS A 49 0.06 -6.07 -21.37
C LYS A 49 0.94 -4.89 -21.03
N LYS A 50 1.13 -4.02 -22.02
CA LYS A 50 1.63 -2.65 -21.91
C LYS A 50 1.33 -2.15 -20.49
N LYS A 51 2.36 -1.79 -19.71
CA LYS A 51 2.21 -1.36 -18.32
C LYS A 51 1.36 -0.08 -18.31
N ASP A 52 0.05 -0.25 -18.31
CA ASP A 52 -0.91 0.82 -18.18
C ASP A 52 -0.62 1.44 -16.81
N SER A 53 -0.43 2.76 -16.78
CA SER A 53 0.16 3.50 -15.67
C SER A 53 -0.76 3.61 -14.43
N GLY A 54 -1.42 2.52 -14.05
CA GLY A 54 -2.36 2.43 -12.94
C GLY A 54 -1.77 1.75 -11.70
N LEU A 55 -2.61 1.59 -10.68
CA LEU A 55 -2.29 0.84 -9.46
C LEU A 55 -2.34 -0.66 -9.75
N GLU A 56 -1.28 -1.37 -9.37
CA GLU A 56 -1.17 -2.84 -9.43
C GLU A 56 -1.06 -3.39 -8.02
N PHE A 57 -1.53 -4.62 -7.79
CA PHE A 57 -1.27 -5.33 -6.54
C PHE A 57 -1.14 -6.84 -6.75
N GLN A 58 -0.44 -7.51 -5.83
CA GLN A 58 -0.29 -8.95 -5.76
C GLN A 58 -0.58 -9.46 -4.36
N ILE A 59 -1.16 -10.66 -4.26
CA ILE A 59 -1.54 -11.30 -3.00
C ILE A 59 -0.69 -12.55 -2.82
N HIS A 60 0.13 -12.58 -1.78
CA HIS A 60 0.93 -13.73 -1.38
C HIS A 60 0.33 -14.36 -0.14
N ARG A 61 -0.11 -15.61 -0.25
CA ARG A 61 -0.68 -16.37 0.87
C ARG A 61 0.41 -17.20 1.50
N GLU A 62 0.97 -16.72 2.60
CA GLU A 62 1.95 -17.46 3.39
C GLU A 62 1.25 -18.28 4.48
N GLU A 63 1.94 -19.27 5.05
CA GLU A 63 1.38 -20.12 6.12
C GLU A 63 0.90 -19.31 7.34
N LYS A 64 1.60 -18.21 7.66
CA LYS A 64 1.37 -17.42 8.88
C LYS A 64 0.59 -16.13 8.66
N PHE A 65 0.54 -15.63 7.44
CA PHE A 65 -0.10 -14.36 7.10
C PHE A 65 -0.36 -14.24 5.60
N THR A 66 -1.30 -13.38 5.23
CA THR A 66 -1.47 -12.94 3.84
C THR A 66 -0.75 -11.61 3.64
N LEU A 67 0.11 -11.52 2.64
CA LEU A 67 0.85 -10.32 2.29
C LEU A 67 0.32 -9.74 0.98
N VAL A 68 -0.18 -8.50 1.04
CA VAL A 68 -0.64 -7.76 -0.13
C VAL A 68 0.41 -6.71 -0.51
N VAL A 69 0.96 -6.81 -1.71
CA VAL A 69 1.95 -5.87 -2.24
C VAL A 69 1.27 -4.93 -3.22
N PHE A 70 1.45 -3.63 -3.03
CA PHE A 70 1.00 -2.60 -3.97
C PHE A 70 2.18 -2.05 -4.80
N SER A 71 1.95 -1.83 -6.09
CA SER A 71 2.86 -1.21 -7.04
C SER A 71 2.15 -0.03 -7.68
N ALA A 72 2.80 1.13 -7.63
CA ALA A 72 2.29 2.38 -8.18
C ALA A 72 3.26 2.92 -9.26
N PRO A 73 2.78 3.77 -10.17
CA PRO A 73 3.65 4.48 -11.10
C PRO A 73 4.72 5.32 -10.39
N PRO A 74 5.80 5.72 -11.09
CA PRO A 74 6.82 6.59 -10.53
C PRO A 74 6.24 7.88 -9.94
N ILE A 75 6.85 8.35 -8.85
CA ILE A 75 6.40 9.55 -8.13
C ILE A 75 6.55 10.79 -9.03
N CYS A 76 5.43 11.49 -9.25
CA CYS A 76 5.42 12.80 -9.91
C CYS A 76 5.86 13.89 -8.91
N ARG A 77 7.11 14.36 -9.02
CA ARG A 77 7.69 15.32 -8.07
C ARG A 77 7.03 16.70 -8.09
N SER A 78 6.48 17.13 -9.23
CA SER A 78 5.78 18.43 -9.32
C SER A 78 4.48 18.47 -8.53
N SER A 79 3.87 17.31 -8.26
CA SER A 79 2.64 17.16 -7.50
C SER A 79 2.87 16.80 -6.03
N SER A 80 4.03 17.19 -5.46
CA SER A 80 4.40 16.79 -4.09
C SER A 80 3.49 17.38 -3.00
N SER A 81 2.91 18.55 -3.24
CA SER A 81 2.04 19.25 -2.29
C SER A 81 0.57 19.25 -2.71
N ASP A 82 0.23 18.60 -3.82
CA ASP A 82 -1.14 18.50 -4.30
C ASP A 82 -1.94 17.67 -3.29
N SER A 83 -3.03 18.27 -2.80
CA SER A 83 -3.85 17.68 -1.74
C SER A 83 -5.34 17.70 -2.06
N THR A 84 -6.00 16.58 -1.80
CA THR A 84 -7.46 16.44 -1.90
C THR A 84 -8.04 16.51 -0.49
N LEU A 85 -8.89 17.51 -0.23
CA LEU A 85 -9.60 17.66 1.03
C LEU A 85 -10.82 16.73 1.06
N LEU A 86 -10.88 15.87 2.06
CA LEU A 86 -12.01 14.97 2.31
C LEU A 86 -12.76 15.47 3.54
N HIS A 87 -14.06 15.69 3.39
CA HIS A 87 -14.92 16.20 4.46
C HIS A 87 -15.97 15.15 4.84
N VAL A 88 -16.37 15.08 6.11
CA VAL A 88 -17.33 14.07 6.61
C VAL A 88 -18.71 14.16 5.93
N LYS A 89 -19.09 15.36 5.51
CA LYS A 89 -20.36 15.64 4.80
C LYS A 89 -20.31 15.29 3.30
N ASP A 90 -19.13 15.05 2.75
CA ASP A 90 -18.99 14.69 1.35
C ASP A 90 -19.37 13.21 1.16
N LYS A 91 -20.32 12.95 0.27
CA LYS A 91 -20.79 11.59 -0.02
C LYS A 91 -19.76 10.78 -0.81
N GLU A 92 -18.83 11.45 -1.47
CA GLU A 92 -17.75 10.83 -2.24
C GLU A 92 -16.53 10.49 -1.37
N ASN A 93 -16.51 10.94 -0.10
CA ASN A 93 -15.46 10.60 0.84
C ASN A 93 -15.54 9.11 1.24
N PRO A 94 -14.54 8.28 0.89
CA PRO A 94 -14.56 6.86 1.23
C PRO A 94 -14.19 6.58 2.70
N PHE A 95 -13.82 7.61 3.48
CA PHE A 95 -13.36 7.50 4.87
C PHE A 95 -14.19 8.33 5.87
N PRO A 96 -15.54 8.21 5.90
CA PRO A 96 -16.36 9.00 6.82
C PRO A 96 -16.05 8.69 8.29
N PHE A 97 -15.70 7.44 8.60
CA PHE A 97 -15.38 6.99 9.97
C PHE A 97 -13.99 7.40 10.46
N LEU A 98 -13.14 7.97 9.59
CA LEU A 98 -11.85 8.53 9.99
C LEU A 98 -11.95 9.99 10.44
N CYS A 99 -13.08 10.66 10.15
CA CYS A 99 -13.34 12.01 10.61
C CYS A 99 -13.71 12.00 12.11
N SER A 100 -13.30 13.03 12.84
CA SER A 100 -13.69 13.24 14.24
C SER A 100 -14.45 14.56 14.40
N GLU A 101 -15.04 14.78 15.57
CA GLU A 101 -15.69 16.07 15.87
C GLU A 101 -14.72 17.25 15.79
N ASN A 102 -13.48 17.04 16.25
CA ASN A 102 -12.43 18.05 16.20
C ASN A 102 -11.87 18.26 14.80
N ASN A 103 -11.80 17.18 14.00
CA ASN A 103 -11.29 17.21 12.64
C ASN A 103 -12.34 16.60 11.70
N PRO A 104 -13.37 17.37 11.30
CA PRO A 104 -14.44 16.89 10.41
C PRO A 104 -13.98 16.73 8.96
N SER A 105 -12.75 17.12 8.66
CA SER A 105 -12.09 16.94 7.37
C SER A 105 -10.59 16.74 7.55
N PHE A 106 -9.98 16.09 6.57
CA PHE A 106 -8.54 15.93 6.47
C PHE A 106 -8.11 15.94 5.00
N SER A 107 -6.82 16.15 4.75
CA SER A 107 -6.28 16.18 3.38
C SER A 107 -5.42 14.94 3.11
N LEU A 108 -5.53 14.41 1.89
CA LEU A 108 -4.67 13.33 1.38
C LEU A 108 -3.87 13.83 0.18
N HIS A 109 -2.72 13.20 -0.08
CA HIS A 109 -1.94 13.44 -1.30
C HIS A 109 -2.75 13.07 -2.54
N THR A 110 -3.00 14.04 -3.43
CA THR A 110 -3.93 13.88 -4.56
C THR A 110 -3.55 12.72 -5.50
N PRO A 111 -2.30 12.57 -5.97
CA PRO A 111 -1.92 11.43 -6.80
C PRO A 111 -2.18 10.07 -6.14
N ALA A 112 -1.87 9.92 -4.85
CA ALA A 112 -2.12 8.68 -4.13
C ALA A 112 -3.61 8.39 -3.98
N PHE A 113 -4.41 9.41 -3.65
CA PHE A 113 -5.85 9.27 -3.51
C PHE A 113 -6.53 8.92 -4.84
N ASN A 114 -6.09 9.53 -5.95
CA ASN A 114 -6.63 9.23 -7.28
C ASN A 114 -6.32 7.78 -7.71
N LEU A 115 -5.13 7.27 -7.42
CA LEU A 115 -4.80 5.86 -7.66
C LEU A 115 -5.72 4.93 -6.85
N PHE A 116 -5.96 5.26 -5.59
CA PHE A 116 -6.86 4.49 -4.73
C PHE A 116 -8.32 4.48 -5.25
N THR A 117 -8.89 5.65 -5.56
CA THR A 117 -10.29 5.74 -6.01
C THR A 117 -10.50 5.11 -7.39
N SER A 118 -9.53 5.25 -8.30
CA SER A 118 -9.58 4.61 -9.62
C SER A 118 -9.56 3.08 -9.56
N ALA A 119 -8.98 2.50 -8.51
CA ALA A 119 -8.89 1.06 -8.29
C ALA A 119 -10.02 0.49 -7.40
N SER A 120 -11.00 1.31 -7.01
CA SER A 120 -12.05 0.98 -6.02
C SER A 120 -12.77 -0.35 -6.26
N THR A 121 -13.08 -0.71 -7.52
CA THR A 121 -13.69 -2.01 -7.84
C THR A 121 -12.80 -3.19 -7.45
N SER A 122 -11.54 -3.17 -7.86
CA SER A 122 -10.57 -4.25 -7.56
C SER A 122 -10.24 -4.32 -6.06
N LEU A 123 -10.15 -3.17 -5.40
CA LEU A 123 -9.89 -3.09 -3.95
C LEU A 123 -11.10 -3.53 -3.12
N THR A 124 -12.32 -3.32 -3.62
CA THR A 124 -13.54 -3.83 -2.96
C THR A 124 -13.56 -5.36 -2.97
N TYR A 125 -13.17 -5.97 -4.09
CA TYR A 125 -13.03 -7.43 -4.17
C TYR A 125 -11.94 -7.93 -3.23
N LEU A 126 -10.75 -7.30 -3.25
CA LEU A 126 -9.67 -7.62 -2.33
C LEU A 126 -10.12 -7.53 -0.87
N LYS A 127 -10.87 -6.49 -0.49
CA LYS A 127 -11.38 -6.32 0.88
C LYS A 127 -12.15 -7.54 1.39
N SER A 128 -12.94 -8.19 0.54
CA SER A 128 -13.69 -9.41 0.88
C SER A 128 -12.82 -10.66 1.05
N GLU A 129 -11.56 -10.62 0.61
CA GLU A 129 -10.61 -11.73 0.67
C GLU A 129 -9.69 -11.63 1.90
N VAL A 130 -9.43 -10.42 2.41
CA VAL A 130 -8.58 -10.16 3.58
C VAL A 130 -9.34 -9.84 4.87
N ILE A 131 -10.65 -9.60 4.81
CA ILE A 131 -11.55 -9.37 5.96
C ILE A 131 -12.63 -10.44 5.97
#